data_AF-A0A538CLJ0-F1
#
_entry.id   AF-A0A538CLJ0-F1
#
_cell.length_a   1.000
_cell.length_b   1.000
_cell.length_c   1.000
_cell.angle_alpha   90.00
_cell.angle_beta   90.00
_cell.angle_gamma   90.00
#
_symmetry.space_group_name_H-M   'P 1'
#
loop_
_entity.id
_entity.type
_entity.pdbx_description
1 polymer ?
#
loop_
_entity_poly.entity_id
_entity_poly.type
_entity_poly.pdbx_seq_one_letter_code
_entity_poly.pdbx_strand_id
1 'polypeptide(L)'
;MDLVLDVVRREWEDGYRRFQDLSQDRVASERLTAQLDAVTDELRKRVGQTFTLDQLAGTYARADAWAREAVSERAATPGWPRTLAVVQDTAFYLYQRGAVDYAQ
;
A
#
# COMPACT_ATOMS: atom_id res chain seq x y z
N MET A 1 13.92 -9.48 16.85
CA MET A 1 13.19 -10.01 15.68
C MET A 1 11.73 -9.91 16.04
N ASP A 2 11.06 -8.89 15.53
CA ASP A 2 9.64 -8.67 15.80
C ASP A 2 8.83 -9.51 14.79
N LEU A 3 8.29 -10.62 15.28
CA LEU A 3 7.51 -11.56 14.48
C LEU A 3 6.30 -10.91 13.82
N VAL A 4 5.71 -9.88 14.44
CA VAL A 4 4.55 -9.19 13.87
C VAL A 4 4.99 -8.37 12.66
N LEU A 5 6.10 -7.64 12.79
CA LEU A 5 6.64 -6.85 11.69
C LEU A 5 7.07 -7.74 10.51
N ASP A 6 7.69 -8.88 10.77
CA ASP A 6 8.10 -9.82 9.71
C ASP A 6 6.89 -10.37 8.93
N VAL A 7 5.81 -10.71 9.62
CA VAL A 7 4.56 -11.16 8.99
C VAL A 7 3.93 -10.06 8.15
N VAL A 8 3.79 -8.86 8.71
CA VAL A 8 3.21 -7.70 8.01
C VAL A 8 4.00 -7.33 6.77
N ARG A 9 5.34 -7.32 6.86
CA ARG A 9 6.21 -7.04 5.70
C ARG A 9 6.07 -8.12 4.61
N ARG A 10 5.83 -9.37 5.00
CA ARG A 10 5.57 -10.44 4.04
C ARG A 10 4.24 -10.27 3.33
N GLU A 11 3.19 -9.86 4.04
CA GLU A 11 1.90 -9.52 3.43
C GLU A 11 2.05 -8.40 2.40
N TRP A 12 2.79 -7.34 2.73
CA TRP A 12 3.10 -6.26 1.80
C TRP A 12 3.84 -6.75 0.56
N GLU A 13 4.87 -7.58 0.74
CA GLU A 13 5.65 -8.16 -0.36
C GLU A 13 4.75 -9.02 -1.29
N ASP A 14 3.89 -9.85 -0.72
CA ASP A 14 2.97 -10.68 -1.49
C ASP A 14 1.93 -9.83 -2.24
N GLY A 15 1.47 -8.74 -1.65
CA GLY A 15 0.62 -7.75 -2.32
C GLY A 15 1.32 -7.10 -3.51
N TYR A 16 2.58 -6.67 -3.35
CA TYR A 16 3.38 -6.12 -4.46
C TYR A 16 3.56 -7.12 -5.60
N ARG A 17 3.83 -8.39 -5.31
CA ARG A 17 3.93 -9.44 -6.33
C ARG A 17 2.62 -9.59 -7.10
N ARG A 18 1.48 -9.67 -6.39
CA ARG A 18 0.14 -9.72 -7.04
C ARG A 18 -0.14 -8.48 -7.87
N PHE A 19 0.29 -7.29 -7.42
CA PHE A 19 0.16 -6.06 -8.20
C PHE A 19 0.91 -6.13 -9.52
N GLN A 20 2.14 -6.66 -9.51
CA GLN A 20 2.95 -6.85 -10.73
C GLN A 20 2.27 -7.83 -11.69
N ASP A 21 1.68 -8.91 -11.17
CA ASP A 21 0.95 -9.90 -11.98
C ASP A 21 -0.34 -9.32 -12.61
N LEU A 22 -1.10 -8.52 -11.84
CA LEU A 22 -2.32 -7.88 -12.34
C LEU A 22 -2.02 -6.74 -13.33
N SER A 23 -0.83 -6.15 -13.28
CA SER A 23 -0.41 -5.02 -14.13
C SER A 23 0.24 -5.46 -15.45
N GLN A 24 0.14 -6.74 -15.83
CA GLN A 24 0.67 -7.20 -17.13
C GLN A 24 -0.13 -6.64 -18.32
N ASP A 25 -1.43 -6.41 -18.15
CA ASP A 25 -2.26 -5.71 -19.13
C ASP A 25 -2.12 -4.19 -18.97
N ARG A 26 -1.99 -3.47 -20.08
CA ARG A 26 -1.76 -2.01 -20.07
C ARG A 26 -2.91 -1.25 -19.42
N VAL A 27 -4.15 -1.59 -19.74
CA VAL A 27 -5.33 -0.89 -19.21
C VAL A 27 -5.49 -1.19 -17.72
N ALA A 28 -5.24 -2.44 -17.31
CA ALA A 28 -5.21 -2.80 -15.90
C ALA A 28 -4.11 -2.04 -15.13
N SER A 29 -2.91 -1.94 -15.71
CA SER A 29 -1.77 -1.23 -15.12
C SER A 29 -2.08 0.26 -14.89
N GLU A 30 -2.61 0.97 -15.90
CA GLU A 30 -2.96 2.40 -15.76
C GLU A 30 -3.97 2.62 -14.61
N ARG A 31 -4.96 1.74 -14.47
CA ARG A 31 -5.95 1.80 -13.39
C ARG A 31 -5.36 1.49 -12.02
N LEU A 32 -4.53 0.45 -11.93
CA LEU A 32 -3.89 0.03 -10.69
C LEU A 32 -2.89 1.07 -10.18
N THR A 33 -2.13 1.68 -11.08
CA THR A 33 -1.22 2.79 -10.76
C THR A 33 -1.99 3.99 -10.21
N ALA A 34 -3.09 4.40 -10.83
CA ALA A 34 -3.90 5.50 -10.30
C ALA A 34 -4.46 5.24 -8.88
N GLN A 35 -4.86 3.99 -8.60
CA GLN A 35 -5.28 3.57 -7.26
C GLN A 35 -4.12 3.60 -6.27
N LEU A 36 -2.94 3.13 -6.69
CA LEU A 36 -1.72 3.14 -5.88
C LEU A 36 -1.28 4.54 -5.52
N ASP A 37 -1.33 5.48 -6.47
CA ASP A 37 -1.04 6.89 -6.24
C ASP A 37 -2.00 7.47 -5.20
N ALA A 38 -3.30 7.17 -5.32
CA ALA A 38 -4.29 7.61 -4.34
C ALA A 38 -3.98 7.09 -2.92
N VAL A 39 -3.71 5.79 -2.76
CA VAL A 39 -3.38 5.23 -1.43
C VAL A 39 -2.05 5.79 -0.91
N THR A 40 -1.04 5.92 -1.76
CA THR A 40 0.29 6.42 -1.36
C THR A 40 0.26 7.88 -0.90
N ASP A 41 -0.53 8.72 -1.57
CA ASP A 41 -0.72 10.11 -1.14
C ASP A 41 -1.37 10.20 0.24
N GLU A 42 -2.38 9.37 0.50
CA GLU A 42 -3.07 9.36 1.79
C GLU A 42 -2.19 8.77 2.90
N LEU A 43 -1.42 7.72 2.57
CA LEU A 43 -0.40 7.16 3.46
C LEU A 43 0.63 8.22 3.88
N ARG A 44 1.13 9.00 2.92
CA ARG A 44 2.10 10.07 3.17
C ARG A 44 1.58 11.14 4.13
N LYS A 45 0.30 11.52 4.02
CA LYS A 45 -0.32 12.50 4.94
C LYS A 45 -0.39 11.96 6.38
N ARG A 46 -0.56 10.65 6.54
CA ARG A 46 -0.78 9.98 7.84
C ARG A 46 0.52 9.64 8.55
N VAL A 47 1.49 9.11 7.81
CA VAL A 47 2.79 8.66 8.35
C VAL A 47 3.76 9.83 8.50
N GLY A 48 3.68 10.83 7.63
CA GLY A 48 4.62 11.95 7.61
C GLY A 48 5.96 11.60 6.94
N GLN A 49 6.95 12.50 7.08
CA GLN A 49 8.23 12.39 6.37
C GLN A 49 9.29 11.55 7.10
N THR A 50 9.14 11.37 8.41
CA THR A 50 10.12 10.65 9.25
C THR A 50 9.35 9.65 10.08
N PHE A 51 9.59 8.37 9.81
CA PHE A 51 8.87 7.27 10.43
C PHE A 51 9.74 6.01 10.53
N THR A 52 9.35 5.11 11.43
CA THR A 52 9.92 3.76 11.60
C THR A 52 9.05 2.70 10.94
N LEU A 53 9.60 1.50 10.75
CA LEU A 53 8.85 0.34 10.28
C LEU A 53 7.66 0.00 11.20
N ASP A 54 7.83 0.12 12.51
CA ASP A 54 6.75 -0.11 13.49
C ASP A 54 5.62 0.91 13.37
N GLN A 55 5.94 2.20 13.17
CA GLN A 55 4.94 3.24 12.95
C GLN A 55 4.17 3.01 11.64
N LEU A 56 4.87 2.53 10.61
CA LEU A 56 4.24 2.16 9.35
C LEU A 56 3.30 0.96 9.54
N ALA A 57 3.72 -0.09 10.24
CA ALA A 57 2.89 -1.25 10.57
C ALA A 57 1.64 -0.87 11.41
N GLY A 58 1.81 0.03 12.38
CA GLY A 58 0.69 0.57 13.15
C GLY A 58 -0.32 1.34 12.30
N THR A 59 0.14 2.00 11.23
CA THR A 59 -0.73 2.67 10.25
C THR A 59 -1.46 1.67 9.35
N TYR A 60 -0.78 0.58 8.97
CA TYR A 60 -1.34 -0.51 8.17
C TYR A 60 -2.55 -1.16 8.83
N ALA A 61 -2.50 -1.41 10.14
CA ALA A 61 -3.59 -2.00 10.92
C ALA A 61 -4.91 -1.20 10.88
N ARG A 62 -4.88 0.05 10.41
CA ARG A 62 -6.05 0.94 10.30
C ARG A 62 -6.30 1.38 8.85
N ALA A 63 -5.65 0.73 7.88
CA ALA A 63 -5.59 1.20 6.49
C ALA A 63 -6.89 1.05 5.70
N ASP A 64 -7.60 -0.05 5.91
CA ASP A 64 -8.73 -0.46 5.06
C ASP A 64 -9.77 0.63 4.83
N ALA A 65 -10.17 1.35 5.89
CA ALA A 65 -11.21 2.36 5.81
C ALA A 65 -10.78 3.58 4.98
N TRP A 66 -9.61 4.14 5.27
CA TRP A 66 -9.15 5.36 4.58
C TRP A 66 -8.57 5.06 3.20
N ALA A 67 -7.99 3.87 2.98
CA ALA A 67 -7.54 3.46 1.64
C ALA A 67 -8.74 3.31 0.70
N ARG A 68 -9.84 2.71 1.21
CA ARG A 68 -11.10 2.61 0.48
C ARG A 68 -11.65 3.98 0.10
N GLU A 69 -11.71 4.91 1.05
CA GLU A 69 -12.18 6.28 0.83
C GLU A 69 -11.30 6.99 -0.22
N ALA A 70 -9.98 6.96 -0.05
CA ALA A 70 -9.03 7.58 -0.97
C ALA A 70 -9.20 7.09 -2.43
N VAL A 71 -9.34 5.77 -2.63
CA VAL A 71 -9.57 5.21 -3.97
C VAL A 71 -10.96 5.56 -4.49
N SER A 72 -12.00 5.44 -3.65
CA SER A 72 -13.37 5.76 -4.04
C SER A 72 -13.52 7.19 -4.55
N GLU A 73 -12.83 8.15 -3.93
CA GLU A 73 -12.90 9.56 -4.28
C GLU A 73 -12.07 9.94 -5.50
N ARG A 74 -10.87 9.34 -5.66
CA ARG A 74 -9.87 9.84 -6.60
C ARG A 74 -9.53 8.90 -7.75
N ALA A 75 -9.78 7.60 -7.60
CA ALA A 75 -9.28 6.57 -8.52
C ALA A 75 -10.27 5.40 -8.72
N ALA A 76 -11.56 5.62 -8.51
CA ALA A 76 -12.58 4.59 -8.68
C ALA A 76 -12.69 4.17 -10.16
N THR A 77 -12.54 2.87 -10.41
CA THR A 77 -12.69 2.27 -11.74
C THR A 77 -13.55 1.01 -11.66
N PRO A 78 -14.16 0.51 -12.76
CA PRO A 78 -14.99 -0.69 -12.68
C PRO A 78 -14.27 -1.87 -12.02
N GLY A 79 -14.83 -2.38 -10.93
CA GLY A 79 -14.26 -3.51 -10.17
C GLY A 79 -13.19 -3.16 -9.13
N TRP A 80 -12.86 -1.87 -8.92
CA TRP A 80 -11.82 -1.43 -7.98
C TRP A 80 -11.92 -1.97 -6.55
N PRO A 81 -13.09 -2.29 -5.96
CA PRO A 81 -13.11 -2.84 -4.61
C PRO A 81 -12.36 -4.18 -4.47
N ARG A 82 -12.19 -4.92 -5.57
CA ARG A 82 -11.43 -6.19 -5.59
C ARG A 82 -9.92 -6.00 -5.64
N THR A 83 -9.45 -4.84 -6.10
CA THR A 83 -8.02 -4.50 -6.22
C THR A 83 -7.51 -3.74 -5.01
N LEU A 84 -8.40 -3.26 -4.14
CA LEU A 84 -8.05 -2.39 -3.00
C LEU A 84 -6.97 -2.99 -2.07
N ALA A 85 -7.13 -4.25 -1.66
CA ALA A 85 -6.17 -4.91 -0.76
C ALA A 85 -4.77 -4.99 -1.40
N VAL A 86 -4.69 -5.39 -2.68
CA VAL A 86 -3.43 -5.48 -3.43
C VAL A 86 -2.75 -4.11 -3.53
N VAL A 87 -3.53 -3.07 -3.82
CA VAL A 87 -3.03 -1.70 -3.92
C VAL A 87 -2.55 -1.18 -2.56
N GLN A 88 -3.29 -1.45 -1.49
CA GLN A 88 -2.92 -1.09 -0.13
C GLN A 88 -1.59 -1.74 0.25
N ASP A 89 -1.50 -3.07 0.16
CA ASP A 89 -0.28 -3.82 0.47
C ASP A 89 0.93 -3.32 -0.34
N THR A 90 0.70 -3.01 -1.62
CA THR A 90 1.73 -2.44 -2.51
C THR A 90 2.20 -1.06 -2.05
N ALA A 91 1.28 -0.18 -1.65
CA ALA A 91 1.64 1.14 -1.15
C ALA A 91 2.58 1.02 0.05
N PHE A 92 2.24 0.17 1.02
CA PHE A 92 3.07 -0.07 2.20
C PHE A 92 4.40 -0.76 1.86
N TYR A 93 4.40 -1.72 0.93
CA TYR A 93 5.61 -2.37 0.45
C TYR A 93 6.61 -1.41 -0.19
N LEU A 94 6.12 -0.41 -0.93
CA LEU A 94 6.97 0.60 -1.55
C LEU A 94 7.41 1.65 -0.53
N TYR A 95 6.49 2.07 0.36
CA TYR A 95 6.73 3.14 1.32
C TYR A 95 7.70 2.75 2.44
N GLN A 96 7.75 1.47 2.84
CA GLN A 96 8.66 0.99 3.91
C GLN A 96 10.13 1.32 3.66
N ARG A 97 10.57 1.46 2.40
CA ARG A 97 11.95 1.83 2.03
C ARG A 97 12.34 3.23 2.52
N GLY A 98 11.37 4.08 2.83
CA GLY A 98 11.57 5.41 3.40
C GLY A 98 11.68 5.42 4.93
N ALA A 99 11.49 4.28 5.61
CA ALA A 99 11.61 4.20 7.06
C ALA A 99 13.07 4.43 7.50
N VAL A 100 13.28 5.15 8.60
CA VAL A 100 14.62 5.51 9.10
C VAL A 100 15.44 4.32 9.56
N ASP A 101 14.76 3.23 9.90
CA ASP A 101 15.28 1.96 10.40
C ASP A 101 15.21 0.83 9.35
N TYR A 102 14.93 1.14 8.08
CA TYR A 102 14.68 0.13 7.04
C TYR A 102 15.83 -0.88 6.84
N ALA A 103 17.08 -0.43 7.01
CA ALA A 103 18.29 -1.23 6.78
C ALA A 103 18.90 -1.79 8.07
N GLN A 104 18.23 -1.63 9.21
CA GLN A 104 18.71 -2.07 10.53
C GLN A 104 18.37 -3.52 10.83
#